data_AF-A0A4S1WKF6-F1
#
_entry.id   AF-A0A4S1WKF6-F1
#
_cell.length_a   1.000
_cell.length_b   1.000
_cell.length_c   1.000
_cell.angle_alpha   90.00
_cell.angle_beta   90.00
_cell.angle_gamma   90.00
#
_symmetry.space_group_name_H-M   'P 1'
#
loop_
_entity.id
_entity.type
_entity.pdbx_description
1 polymer ?
#
loop_
_entity_poly.entity_id
_entity_poly.type
_entity_poly.pdbx_seq_one_letter_code
_entity_poly.pdbx_strand_id
1 'polypeptide(L)' 'MDDITDIDVAYAKFLTLAKSREDALDQCAAEQAAGRTGLAHYKRAAQLQGEVNAFAARLAAAIERERASI' A
#
# COMPACT_ATOMS: atom_id res chain seq x y z
N MET A 1 -16.46 2.74 9.13
CA MET A 1 -15.03 2.39 9.10
C MET A 1 -15.02 0.91 8.73
N ASP A 2 -14.52 0.53 7.55
CA ASP A 2 -14.60 -0.87 7.10
C ASP A 2 -13.76 -1.75 8.04
N ASP A 3 -14.46 -2.58 8.81
CA ASP A 3 -13.84 -3.61 9.64
C ASP A 3 -13.27 -4.71 8.74
N ILE A 4 -12.01 -5.06 8.96
CA ILE A 4 -11.37 -6.21 8.34
C ILE A 4 -11.93 -7.46 9.03
N THR A 5 -12.81 -8.17 8.33
CA THR A 5 -13.45 -9.41 8.79
C THR A 5 -12.85 -10.66 8.16
N ASP A 6 -12.21 -10.52 7.01
CA ASP A 6 -11.47 -11.57 6.31
C ASP A 6 -10.00 -11.13 6.17
N ILE A 7 -9.13 -11.76 6.96
CA ILE A 7 -7.71 -11.42 7.03
C ILE A 7 -7.00 -11.74 5.72
N ASP A 8 -7.34 -12.83 5.03
CA ASP A 8 -6.69 -13.25 3.79
C ASP A 8 -7.03 -12.29 2.65
N VAL A 9 -8.31 -11.91 2.52
CA VAL A 9 -8.75 -10.90 1.56
C VAL A 9 -8.11 -9.55 1.85
N ALA A 10 -8.00 -9.16 3.13
CA ALA A 10 -7.33 -7.93 3.51
C ALA A 10 -5.83 -7.97 3.20
N TYR A 11 -5.16 -9.10 3.43
CA TYR A 11 -3.75 -9.26 3.09
C TYR A 11 -3.51 -9.17 1.58
N ALA A 12 -4.36 -9.80 0.76
CA ALA A 12 -4.28 -9.66 -0.70
C ALA A 12 -4.45 -8.20 -1.17
N LYS A 13 -5.36 -7.44 -0.54
CA LYS A 13 -5.53 -5.99 -0.80
C LYS A 13 -4.29 -5.19 -0.39
N PHE A 14 -3.68 -5.51 0.76
CA PHE A 14 -2.43 -4.89 1.20
C PHE A 14 -1.31 -5.10 0.18
N LEU A 15 -1.12 -6.35 -0.31
CA LEU A 15 -0.12 -6.66 -1.32
C LEU A 15 -0.37 -5.91 -2.64
N THR A 16 -1.63 -5.80 -3.06
CA THR A 16 -2.01 -5.05 -4.27
C THR A 16 -1.66 -3.56 -4.15
N LEU A 17 -1.88 -2.99 -2.97
CA LEU A 17 -1.58 -1.58 -2.69
C LEU A 17 -0.06 -1.33 -2.62
N ALA A 18 0.69 -2.24 -2.00
CA ALA A 18 2.14 -2.21 -1.96
C ALA A 18 2.75 -2.29 -3.37
N LYS A 19 2.23 -3.20 -4.21
CA LYS A 19 2.63 -3.31 -5.62
C LYS A 19 2.33 -2.02 -6.39
N SER A 20 1.15 -1.44 -6.20
CA SER A 20 0.78 -0.19 -6.88
C SER A 20 1.73 0.96 -6.54
N ARG A 21 2.24 0.99 -5.30
CA ARG A 21 3.25 1.96 -4.85
C ARG A 21 4.60 1.72 -5.52
N GLU A 22 5.03 0.47 -5.64
CA GLU A 22 6.26 0.09 -6.36
C GLU A 22 6.16 0.46 -7.84
N ASP A 23 5.06 0.10 -8.51
CA ASP A 23 4.83 0.41 -9.92
C ASP A 23 4.88 1.94 -10.18
N ALA A 24 4.40 2.76 -9.23
CA ALA A 24 4.51 4.21 -9.31
C ALA A 24 5.96 4.73 -9.17
N LEU A 25 6.79 4.08 -8.35
CA LEU A 25 8.22 4.43 -8.26
C LEU A 25 8.97 4.02 -9.54
N ASP A 26 8.64 2.86 -10.11
CA ASP A 26 9.23 2.40 -11.37
C ASP A 26 8.89 3.37 -12.51
N GLN A 27 7.66 3.86 -12.57
CA GLN A 27 7.26 4.90 -13.52
C GLN A 27 8.02 6.21 -13.30
N CYS A 28 8.22 6.62 -12.04
CA CYS A 28 9.03 7.80 -11.72
C CYS A 28 10.47 7.66 -12.22
N ALA A 29 11.10 6.49 -11.99
CA ALA A 29 12.45 6.20 -12.46
C ALA A 29 12.52 6.18 -14.00
N ALA A 30 11.52 5.62 -14.67
CA ALA A 30 11.43 5.61 -16.13
C ALA A 30 11.32 7.04 -16.71
N GLU A 31 10.54 7.92 -16.08
CA GLU A 31 10.45 9.32 -16.48
C GLU A 31 11.79 10.06 -16.30
N GLN A 32 12.47 9.83 -15.18
CA GLN A 32 13.77 10.44 -14.89
C GLN A 32 14.85 9.96 -15.87
N ALA A 33 14.86 8.67 -16.21
CA ALA A 33 15.72 8.11 -17.24
C ALA A 33 15.45 8.73 -18.63
N ALA A 34 14.22 9.16 -18.90
CA ALA A 34 13.83 9.88 -20.11
C ALA A 34 14.07 11.41 -20.05
N GLY A 35 14.74 11.92 -19.00
CA GLY A 35 15.04 13.35 -18.81
C GLY A 35 13.85 14.20 -18.34
N ARG A 36 12.74 13.57 -17.91
CA ARG A 36 11.60 14.25 -17.27
C ARG A 36 11.75 14.24 -15.75
N THR A 37 10.91 15.00 -15.04
CA THR A 37 11.02 15.14 -13.58
C THR A 37 10.53 13.91 -12.81
N GLY A 38 9.55 13.16 -13.32
CA GLY A 38 8.91 12.05 -12.58
C GLY A 38 8.00 12.51 -11.43
N LEU A 39 7.81 13.83 -11.23
CA LEU A 39 7.21 14.38 -10.01
C LEU A 39 5.78 13.88 -9.74
N ALA A 40 4.99 13.67 -10.77
CA ALA A 40 3.62 13.16 -10.64
C ALA A 40 3.62 11.72 -10.07
N HIS A 41 4.47 10.85 -10.62
CA HIS A 41 4.60 9.47 -10.19
C HIS A 41 5.20 9.37 -8.78
N TYR A 42 6.18 10.21 -8.45
CA TYR A 42 6.72 10.32 -7.09
C TYR A 42 5.63 10.71 -6.07
N LYS A 43 4.84 11.75 -6.36
CA LYS A 43 3.73 12.17 -5.49
C LYS A 43 2.70 11.05 -5.31
N ARG A 44 2.40 10.31 -6.39
CA ARG A 44 1.49 9.16 -6.33
C ARG A 44 2.05 8.05 -5.45
N ALA A 45 3.33 7.71 -5.58
CA ALA A 45 3.99 6.73 -4.71
C ALA A 45 3.98 7.16 -3.23
N ALA A 46 4.20 8.45 -2.94
CA ALA A 46 4.12 8.98 -1.58
C ALA A 46 2.71 8.90 -0.99
N GLN A 47 1.68 9.21 -1.77
CA GLN A 47 0.28 9.03 -1.36
C GLN A 47 -0.01 7.55 -1.07
N LEU A 48 0.35 6.66 -2.00
CA LEU A 48 0.17 5.22 -1.85
C LEU A 48 0.91 4.68 -0.63
N GLN A 49 2.11 5.19 -0.31
CA GLN A 49 2.82 4.83 0.93
C GLN A 49 1.99 5.15 2.18
N GLY A 50 1.32 6.30 2.21
CA GLY A 50 0.40 6.65 3.29
C GLY A 50 -0.76 5.67 3.40
N GLU A 51 -1.36 5.30 2.26
CA GLU A 51 -2.43 4.32 2.20
C GLU A 51 -1.96 2.93 2.66
N VAL A 52 -0.77 2.48 2.23
CA VAL A 52 -0.13 1.21 2.64
C VAL A 52 0.05 1.19 4.15
N ASN A 53 0.62 2.25 4.73
CA ASN A 53 0.89 2.31 6.18
C ASN A 53 -0.42 2.28 6.99
N ALA A 54 -1.42 3.06 6.57
CA ALA A 54 -2.72 3.10 7.22
C ALA A 54 -3.46 1.76 7.11
N PHE A 55 -3.33 1.07 5.97
CA PHE A 55 -3.92 -0.26 5.79
C PHE A 55 -3.18 -1.32 6.62
N ALA A 56 -1.84 -1.31 6.62
CA ALA A 56 -1.02 -2.22 7.41
C ALA A 56 -1.34 -2.14 8.90
N ALA A 57 -1.48 -0.94 9.45
CA ALA A 57 -1.85 -0.75 10.86
C ALA A 57 -3.21 -1.37 11.19
N ARG A 58 -4.21 -1.21 10.30
CA ARG A 58 -5.54 -1.82 10.47
C ARG A 58 -5.49 -3.34 10.35
N LEU A 59 -4.73 -3.88 9.41
CA LEU A 59 -4.56 -5.32 9.23
C LEU A 59 -3.86 -5.96 10.43
N ALA A 60 -2.78 -5.35 10.93
CA ALA A 60 -2.10 -5.81 12.13
C ALA A 60 -3.05 -5.84 13.33
N ALA A 61 -3.85 -4.79 13.53
CA ALA A 61 -4.84 -4.75 14.60
C ALA A 61 -5.93 -5.84 14.44
N ALA A 62 -6.33 -6.18 13.22
CA ALA A 62 -7.27 -7.27 12.98
C ALA A 62 -6.68 -8.64 13.30
N ILE A 63 -5.43 -8.89 12.88
CA ILE A 63 -4.70 -10.12 13.21
C ILE A 63 -4.57 -10.30 14.72
N GLU A 64 -4.19 -9.25 15.46
CA GLU A 64 -4.05 -9.33 16.91
C GLU A 64 -5.40 -9.59 17.61
N ARG A 65 -6.51 -9.05 17.10
CA ARG A 65 -7.85 -9.36 17.63
C ARG A 65 -8.21 -10.83 17.42
N GLU A 66 -7.94 -11.39 16.24
CA GLU A 66 -8.23 -12.81 16.01
C GLU A 66 -7.30 -13.75 16.76
N ARG A 67 -6.06 -13.34 17.03
CA ARG A 67 -5.18 -14.11 17.93
C ARG A 67 -5.69 -14.16 19.36
N ALA A 68 -6.41 -13.14 19.81
CA ALA A 68 -6.96 -13.06 21.16
C ALA A 68 -8.34 -13.74 21.31
N SER A 69 -8.99 -14.10 20.20
CA SER A 69 -10.32 -14.73 20.18
C SER A 69 -10.27 -16.27 20.16
N ILE A 70 -9.08 -16.86 19.98
CA ILE A 70 -8.77 -18.30 19.97
C ILE A 70 -8.21 -18.73 21.32
#